data_AF-A0A2D9JMJ1-F1
#
_entry.id   AF-A0A2D9JMJ1-F1
#
_cell.length_a   1.000
_cell.length_b   1.000
_cell.length_c   1.000
_cell.angle_alpha   90.00
_cell.angle_beta   90.00
_cell.angle_gamma   90.00
#
_symmetry.space_group_name_H-M   'P 1'
#
loop_
_entity.id
_entity.type
_entity.pdbx_description
1 polymer ?
#
loop_
_entity_poly.entity_id
_entity_poly.type
_entity_poly.pdbx_seq_one_letter_code
_entity_poly.pdbx_strand_id
1 'polypeptide(L)'
;MDIYPRTGVIKAGYIWFAPQLQRTRAATQALFLVLDQATTDLRYRPMQWRCNAGNEKSRCAARRLGVRYARRWTQERPPGGKRPR
;
A
#
# COMPACT_ATOMS: atom_id res chain seq x y z
N MET A 1 -3.64 -4.76 5.25
CA MET A 1 -4.21 -3.39 5.11
C MET A 1 -4.49 -2.88 6.50
N ASP A 2 -4.00 -1.70 6.85
CA ASP A 2 -4.18 -1.13 8.20
C ASP A 2 -5.06 0.12 8.10
N ILE A 3 -6.04 0.25 8.98
CA ILE A 3 -6.97 1.38 9.02
C ILE A 3 -6.81 2.07 10.38
N TYR A 4 -6.67 3.40 10.37
CA TYR A 4 -6.58 4.23 11.57
C TYR A 4 -7.78 5.19 11.60
N PRO A 5 -8.92 4.78 12.19
CA PRO A 5 -10.15 5.58 12.16
C PRO A 5 -9.99 6.95 12.82
N ARG A 6 -9.29 7.02 13.96
CA ARG A 6 -9.10 8.25 14.74
C ARG A 6 -8.32 9.33 13.99
N THR A 7 -7.39 8.96 13.11
CA THR A 7 -6.60 9.90 12.31
C THR A 7 -7.10 10.04 10.87
N GLY A 8 -8.12 9.25 10.50
CA GLY A 8 -8.64 9.21 9.13
C GLY A 8 -7.60 8.77 8.12
N VAL A 9 -6.67 7.87 8.49
CA VAL A 9 -5.61 7.38 7.59
C VAL A 9 -5.78 5.89 7.32
N ILE A 10 -5.66 5.49 6.04
CA ILE A 10 -5.58 4.09 5.62
C ILE A 10 -4.19 3.80 5.05
N LYS A 11 -3.66 2.60 5.33
CA LYS A 11 -2.39 2.12 4.79
C LYS A 11 -2.62 0.91 3.90
N ALA A 12 -2.20 1.05 2.64
CA ALA A 12 -2.11 -0.04 1.69
C ALA A 12 -0.88 -0.89 1.98
N GLY A 13 -1.10 -2.18 2.16
CA GLY A 13 -0.05 -3.15 2.34
C GLY A 13 -0.63 -4.56 2.28
N TYR A 14 0.24 -5.53 1.98
CA TYR A 14 -0.10 -6.96 1.92
C TYR A 14 -1.21 -7.29 0.91
N ILE A 15 -1.24 -6.61 -0.24
CA ILE A 15 -2.16 -6.93 -1.33
C ILE A 15 -1.49 -7.96 -2.23
N TRP A 16 -2.10 -9.13 -2.33
CA TRP A 16 -1.59 -10.25 -3.12
C TRP A 16 -2.59 -10.55 -4.23
N PHE A 17 -2.11 -10.54 -5.47
CA PHE A 17 -2.88 -11.00 -6.61
C PHE A 17 -2.42 -12.40 -7.04
N ALA A 18 -3.37 -13.23 -7.44
CA ALA A 18 -3.08 -14.48 -8.13
C ALA A 18 -2.14 -14.22 -9.33
N PRO A 19 -1.21 -15.13 -9.67
CA PRO A 19 -0.23 -14.92 -10.73
C PRO A 19 -0.85 -14.46 -12.05
N GLN A 20 -2.00 -15.01 -12.43
CA GLN A 20 -2.73 -14.67 -13.66
C GLN A 20 -3.31 -13.24 -13.64
N LEU A 21 -3.59 -12.70 -12.46
CA LEU A 21 -4.19 -11.38 -12.29
C LEU A 21 -3.13 -10.28 -12.12
N GLN A 22 -1.88 -10.65 -11.81
CA GLN A 22 -0.78 -9.70 -11.66
C GLN A 22 -0.54 -8.91 -12.96
N ARG A 23 -0.29 -7.62 -12.82
CA ARG A 23 0.00 -6.68 -13.94
C ARG A 23 -1.13 -6.48 -14.95
N THR A 24 -2.33 -7.00 -14.69
CA THR A 24 -3.51 -6.77 -15.54
C THR A 24 -4.17 -5.41 -15.27
N ARG A 25 -5.02 -4.98 -16.21
CA ARG A 25 -5.92 -3.82 -16.00
C ARG A 25 -6.90 -4.08 -14.87
N ALA A 26 -7.46 -5.29 -14.79
CA ALA A 26 -8.40 -5.69 -13.74
C ALA A 26 -7.81 -5.51 -12.34
N ALA A 27 -6.56 -5.94 -12.10
CA ALA A 27 -5.89 -5.71 -10.81
C ALA A 27 -5.73 -4.21 -10.49
N THR A 28 -5.42 -3.40 -11.50
CA THR A 28 -5.25 -1.95 -11.32
C THR A 28 -6.58 -1.27 -11.03
N GLN A 29 -7.65 -1.65 -11.74
CA GLN A 29 -9.01 -1.15 -11.52
C GLN A 29 -9.53 -1.55 -10.15
N ALA A 30 -9.31 -2.80 -9.72
CA ALA A 30 -9.71 -3.25 -8.38
C ALA A 30 -9.03 -2.41 -7.29
N LEU A 31 -7.73 -2.14 -7.42
CA LEU A 31 -7.02 -1.25 -6.49
C LEU A 31 -7.54 0.18 -6.53
N PHE A 32 -7.80 0.70 -7.74
CA PHE A 32 -8.34 2.05 -7.91
C PHE A 32 -9.71 2.18 -7.23
N LEU A 33 -10.62 1.24 -7.43
CA LEU A 33 -11.95 1.25 -6.82
C LEU A 33 -11.88 1.20 -5.29
N VAL A 34 -11.01 0.36 -4.73
CA VAL A 34 -10.80 0.29 -3.27
C VAL A 34 -10.28 1.63 -2.72
N LEU A 35 -9.35 2.26 -3.43
CA LEU A 35 -8.81 3.57 -3.03
C LEU A 35 -9.85 4.68 -3.18
N ASP A 36 -10.59 4.67 -4.28
CA ASP A 36 -11.64 5.64 -4.57
C ASP A 36 -12.69 5.58 -3.46
N GLN A 37 -13.34 4.43 -3.26
CA GLN A 37 -14.34 4.20 -2.20
C GLN A 37 -13.84 4.61 -0.81
N ALA A 38 -12.57 4.34 -0.50
CA ALA A 38 -11.99 4.76 0.78
C ALA A 38 -11.91 6.28 0.94
N THR A 39 -11.67 7.02 -0.15
CA THR A 39 -11.52 8.48 -0.15
C THR A 39 -12.81 9.24 -0.43
N THR A 40 -13.71 8.71 -1.26
CA THR A 40 -14.96 9.35 -1.66
C THR A 40 -16.08 9.03 -0.67
N ASP A 41 -16.39 7.75 -0.48
CA ASP A 41 -17.51 7.32 0.37
C ASP A 41 -17.15 7.41 1.85
N LEU A 42 -15.98 6.88 2.21
CA LEU A 42 -15.54 6.80 3.59
C LEU A 42 -14.76 8.05 4.05
N ARG A 43 -14.46 8.98 3.13
CA ARG A 43 -13.82 10.28 3.40
C ARG A 43 -12.49 10.18 4.16
N TYR A 44 -11.75 9.08 3.99
CA TYR A 44 -10.41 8.96 4.55
C TYR A 44 -9.41 9.83 3.79
N ARG A 45 -8.36 10.26 4.49
CA ARG A 45 -7.26 11.02 3.91
C ARG A 45 -6.37 10.12 3.04
N PRO A 46 -5.66 10.70 2.04
CA PRO A 46 -4.84 9.97 1.09
C PRO A 46 -3.90 8.96 1.74
N MET A 47 -3.92 7.76 1.16
CA MET A 47 -3.30 6.53 1.65
C MET A 47 -1.78 6.58 1.63
N GLN A 48 -1.14 6.00 2.64
CA GLN A 48 0.29 5.65 2.54
C GLN A 48 0.44 4.26 1.91
N TRP A 49 1.18 4.17 0.81
CA TRP A 49 1.56 2.90 0.19
C TRP A 49 2.92 2.44 0.73
N ARG A 50 2.94 1.36 1.50
CA ARG A 50 4.21 0.75 1.95
C ARG A 50 4.69 -0.25 0.92
N CYS A 51 5.87 0.01 0.35
CA CYS A 51 6.53 -0.90 -0.56
C CYS A 51 7.95 -1.20 -0.06
N ASN A 52 8.29 -2.49 0.00
CA ASN A 52 9.69 -2.89 0.17
C ASN A 52 10.50 -2.41 -1.03
N ALA A 53 11.69 -1.85 -0.79
CA ALA A 53 12.51 -1.28 -1.86
C ALA A 53 12.87 -2.32 -2.95
N GLY A 54 13.06 -3.59 -2.58
CA GLY A 54 13.32 -4.70 -3.51
C GLY A 54 12.09 -5.21 -4.27
N ASN A 55 10.87 -4.78 -3.91
CA ASN A 55 9.65 -5.24 -4.59
C ASN A 55 9.29 -4.31 -5.76
N GLU A 56 9.97 -4.51 -6.89
CA GLU A 56 9.72 -3.76 -8.12
C GLU A 56 8.27 -3.86 -8.60
N LYS A 57 7.63 -5.03 -8.46
CA LYS A 57 6.23 -5.23 -8.86
C LYS A 57 5.30 -4.28 -8.10
N SER A 58 5.47 -4.16 -6.79
CA SER A 58 4.67 -3.26 -5.95
C SER A 58 4.96 -1.78 -6.24
N ARG A 59 6.23 -1.42 -6.51
CA ARG A 59 6.58 -0.06 -6.95
C ARG A 59 5.90 0.32 -8.27
N CYS A 60 5.89 -0.60 -9.25
CA CYS A 60 5.22 -0.41 -10.53
C CYS A 60 3.70 -0.27 -10.36
N ALA A 61 3.08 -1.06 -9.49
CA ALA A 61 1.66 -0.92 -9.17
C ALA A 61 1.34 0.45 -8.53
N ALA A 62 2.14 0.88 -7.55
CA ALA A 62 1.99 2.19 -6.92
C ALA A 62 2.10 3.34 -7.94
N ARG A 63 3.08 3.26 -8.86
CA ARG A 63 3.25 4.24 -9.94
C ARG A 63 2.05 4.31 -10.87
N ARG A 64 1.46 3.17 -11.25
CA ARG A 64 0.25 3.11 -12.11
C ARG A 64 -0.95 3.78 -11.47
N LEU A 65 -1.05 3.73 -10.14
CA LEU A 65 -2.10 4.38 -9.35
C LEU A 65 -1.81 5.85 -9.05
N GLY A 66 -0.74 6.42 -9.63
CA GLY A 66 -0.38 7.82 -9.45
C GLY A 66 0.29 8.14 -8.10
N VAL A 67 0.58 7.13 -7.26
CA VAL A 67 1.22 7.32 -5.96
C VAL A 67 2.57 8.02 -6.15
N ARG A 68 2.70 9.20 -5.53
CA ARG A 68 3.95 9.95 -5.48
C ARG A 68 4.85 9.38 -4.39
N TYR A 69 6.11 9.15 -4.71
CA TYR A 69 7.10 8.76 -3.71
C TYR A 69 7.33 9.93 -2.75
N ALA A 70 7.06 9.72 -1.46
CA ALA A 70 7.25 10.73 -0.43
C ALA A 70 8.59 10.52 0.31
N ARG A 71 8.73 9.40 1.03
CA ARG A 71 9.94 9.08 1.80
C ARG A 71 10.10 7.59 2.02
N ARG A 72 11.35 7.13 2.15
CA ARG A 72 11.65 5.77 2.63
C ARG A 72 11.28 5.70 4.10
N TRP A 73 10.45 4.74 4.46
CA TRP A 73 10.15 4.45 5.86
C TRP A 73 11.15 3.42 6.36
N THR A 74 11.90 3.75 7.41
CA THR A 74 12.69 2.75 8.14
C THR A 74 11.76 2.08 9.12
N GLN A 75 11.69 0.75 9.09
CA GLN A 75 10.96 0.02 10.12
C GLN A 75 11.66 0.26 11.44
N GLU A 76 11.04 1.07 12.30
CA GLU A 76 11.45 1.14 13.69
C GLU A 76 11.17 -0.24 14.28
N ARG A 77 12.26 -0.93 14.62
CA ARG A 77 12.21 -2.27 15.18
C ARG A 77 11.44 -2.17 16.50
N PRO A 78 10.42 -3.01 16.76
CA PRO A 78 9.83 -3.05 18.09
C PRO A 78 10.98 -3.27 19.10
N PRO A 79 11.01 -2.52 20.21
CA PRO A 79 12.08 -2.65 21.19
C PRO A 79 12.07 -4.10 21.69
N GLY A 80 13.12 -4.88 21.36
CA GLY A 80 13.26 -6.27 21.80
C GLY A 80 13.57 -7.35 20.74
N GLY A 81 13.58 -7.05 19.43
CA GLY A 81 13.92 -8.08 18.43
C GLY A 81 15.37 -8.58 18.54
N LYS A 82 15.65 -9.88 18.65
CA LYS A 82 17.04 -10.39 18.59
C LYS A 82 17.57 -10.34 17.15
N ARG A 83 18.86 -10.00 16.96
CA ARG A 83 19.52 -10.08 15.63
C ARG A 83 19.53 -11.54 15.16
N PRO A 84 19.20 -11.86 13.89
CA PRO A 84 19.55 -13.16 13.34
C PRO A 84 21.08 -13.24 13.21
N ARG A 85 21.62 -14.44 13.47
CA ARG A 85 23.05 -14.75 13.45
C ARG A 85 23.63 -14.61 12.04
#